data_AF-A0A658NMU5-F1
#
_entry.id   AF-A0A658NMU5-F1
#
_cell.length_a   1.000
_cell.length_b   1.000
_cell.length_c   1.000
_cell.angle_alpha   90.00
_cell.angle_beta   90.00
_cell.angle_gamma   90.00
#
_symmetry.space_group_name_H-M   'P 1'
#
loop_
_entity.id
_entity.type
_entity.pdbx_description
1 polymer ?
#
loop_
_entity_poly.entity_id
_entity_poly.type
_entity_poly.pdbx_seq_one_letter_code
_entity_poly.pdbx_strand_id
1 'polypeptide(L)' 'MSVAPGLMSLLLLLLLGATPAAPPSTGERLVAAARAQVGVTTSYDGAYRRIAYPAGDVPAQTGACTDVVV' A
#
# COMPACT_ATOMS: atom_id res chain seq x y z
N MET A 1 -44.98 -10.27 -13.28
CA MET A 1 -44.59 -10.06 -11.86
C MET A 1 -44.38 -8.55 -11.67
N SER A 2 -45.30 -7.86 -10.99
CA SER A 2 -45.26 -6.39 -10.86
C SER A 2 -44.48 -6.04 -9.60
N VAL A 3 -43.31 -5.42 -9.77
CA VAL A 3 -42.46 -4.97 -8.66
C VAL A 3 -43.17 -3.78 -8.00
N ALA A 4 -43.43 -3.85 -6.69
CA ALA A 4 -44.13 -2.77 -5.98
C ALA A 4 -43.39 -1.43 -6.17
N PRO A 5 -44.10 -0.32 -6.46
CA PRO A 5 -43.46 0.97 -6.80
C PRO A 5 -42.53 1.49 -5.69
N GLY A 6 -42.78 1.11 -4.43
CA GLY A 6 -41.90 1.42 -3.30
C GLY A 6 -40.55 0.69 -3.34
N LEU A 7 -40.51 -0.56 -3.81
CA LEU A 7 -39.27 -1.33 -3.93
C LEU A 7 -38.37 -0.76 -5.04
N MET A 8 -38.98 -0.32 -6.15
CA MET A 8 -38.26 0.29 -7.27
C MET A 8 -37.70 1.67 -6.90
N SER A 9 -38.47 2.46 -6.15
CA SER A 9 -38.03 3.77 -5.64
C SER A 9 -36.91 3.64 -4.59
N LEU A 10 -37.00 2.65 -3.69
CA LEU A 10 -35.95 2.36 -2.71
C LEU A 10 -34.66 1.87 -3.37
N LEU A 11 -34.77 0.99 -4.37
CA LEU A 11 -33.61 0.51 -5.14
C LEU A 11 -32.95 1.66 -5.91
N LEU A 12 -33.75 2.55 -6.51
CA LEU A 12 -33.25 3.75 -7.19
C LEU A 12 -32.53 4.70 -6.22
N LEU A 13 -33.04 4.89 -5.00
CA LEU A 13 -32.38 5.68 -3.97
C LEU A 13 -31.04 5.06 -3.53
N LEU A 14 -31.00 3.74 -3.38
CA LEU A 14 -29.77 3.02 -3.03
C LEU A 14 -28.70 3.13 -4.12
N LEU A 15 -29.12 3.04 -5.38
CA LEU A 15 -28.25 3.16 -6.55
C LEU A 15 -27.73 4.60 -6.73
N LEU A 16 -28.56 5.62 -6.48
CA LEU A 16 -28.14 7.04 -6.55
C LEU A 16 -27.25 7.47 -5.37
N GLY A 17 -27.38 6.82 -4.22
CA GLY A 17 -26.57 7.11 -3.02
C GLY A 17 -25.18 6.49 -3.02
N ALA A 18 -24.90 5.54 -3.93
CA ALA A 18 -23.62 4.87 -4.02
C ALA A 18 -22.60 5.75 -4.76
N THR A 19 -21.89 6.60 -4.03
CA THR A 19 -20.74 7.33 -4.59
C THR A 19 -19.54 6.38 -4.69
N PRO A 20 -18.90 6.26 -5.86
CA PRO A 20 -17.68 5.47 -5.96
C PRO A 20 -16.59 6.11 -5.10
N ALA A 21 -15.92 5.30 -4.28
CA ALA A 21 -14.75 5.76 -3.54
C ALA A 21 -13.69 6.23 -4.54
N ALA A 22 -13.15 7.44 -4.32
CA ALA A 22 -12.06 7.94 -5.13
C ALA A 22 -10.84 7.01 -5.00
N PRO A 23 -10.05 6.82 -6.08
CA PRO A 23 -8.83 6.05 -5.99
C PRO A 23 -7.86 6.72 -5.00
N PRO A 24 -7.02 5.94 -4.29
CA PRO A 24 -6.07 6.51 -3.36
C PRO A 24 -5.10 7.42 -4.12
N SER A 25 -4.92 8.63 -3.59
CA SER A 25 -3.90 9.56 -4.01
C SER A 25 -2.50 8.94 -3.92
N THR A 26 -1.54 9.55 -4.60
CA THR A 26 -0.13 9.10 -4.50
C THR A 26 0.38 9.15 -3.06
N GLY A 27 -0.03 10.15 -2.28
CA GLY A 27 0.33 10.25 -0.86
C GLY A 27 -0.25 9.10 -0.03
N GLU A 28 -1.51 8.74 -0.23
CA GLU A 28 -2.13 7.62 0.48
C GLU A 28 -1.45 6.28 0.13
N ARG A 29 -1.12 6.06 -1.14
CA ARG A 29 -0.37 4.85 -1.55
C ARG A 29 1.03 4.81 -0.94
N LEU A 30 1.72 5.96 -0.87
CA LEU A 30 3.05 6.05 -0.26
C LEU A 30 2.99 5.75 1.24
N VAL A 31 2.03 6.32 1.96
CA VAL A 31 1.84 6.06 3.40
C VAL A 31 1.48 4.59 3.64
N ALA A 32 0.62 4.00 2.80
CA ALA A 32 0.30 2.58 2.89
C ALA A 32 1.53 1.69 2.68
N ALA A 33 2.35 1.99 1.67
CA ALA A 33 3.60 1.28 1.41
C ALA A 33 4.60 1.42 2.57
N ALA A 34 4.74 2.62 3.14
CA ALA A 34 5.61 2.84 4.31
C ALA A 34 5.14 2.04 5.53
N ARG A 35 3.83 2.00 5.80
CA ARG A 35 3.27 1.18 6.88
C ARG A 35 3.50 -0.32 6.66
N ALA A 36 3.42 -0.77 5.41
CA ALA A 36 3.71 -2.16 5.06
C ALA A 36 5.18 -2.57 5.31
N GLN A 37 6.10 -1.61 5.47
CA GLN A 37 7.49 -1.89 5.84
C GLN A 37 7.69 -2.13 7.35
N VAL A 38 6.71 -1.77 8.19
CA VAL A 38 6.81 -2.01 9.63
C VAL A 38 6.88 -3.51 9.91
N GLY A 39 7.94 -3.95 10.58
CA GLY A 39 8.17 -5.36 10.88
C GLY A 39 8.77 -6.16 9.73
N VAL A 40 9.11 -5.53 8.58
CA VAL A 40 9.90 -6.18 7.53
C VAL A 40 11.37 -6.15 7.92
N THR A 41 11.94 -4.97 8.11
CA THR A 41 13.33 -4.79 8.56
C THR A 41 13.42 -4.91 10.07
N THR A 42 13.84 -6.07 10.57
CA THR A 42 13.81 -6.41 12.00
C THR A 42 15.20 -6.61 12.61
N SER A 43 16.23 -6.72 11.77
CA SER A 43 17.61 -6.98 12.17
C SER A 43 18.51 -5.84 11.70
N TYR A 44 19.63 -5.62 12.38
CA TYR A 44 20.64 -4.65 11.99
C TYR A 44 21.97 -5.35 11.73
N ASP A 45 22.60 -5.03 10.60
CA ASP A 45 23.95 -5.51 10.26
C ASP A 45 24.83 -4.34 9.81
N GLY A 46 25.85 -4.03 10.63
CA GLY A 46 26.84 -2.99 10.33
C GLY A 46 28.07 -3.50 9.59
N ALA A 47 28.13 -4.78 9.23
CA ALA A 47 29.28 -5.34 8.51
C ALA A 47 29.25 -4.99 7.02
N TYR A 48 30.43 -4.89 6.41
CA TYR A 48 30.53 -4.74 4.97
C TYR A 48 30.09 -6.01 4.24
N ARG A 49 29.23 -5.84 3.24
CA ARG A 49 28.74 -6.94 2.39
C ARG A 49 28.83 -6.57 0.92
N ARG A 50 29.19 -7.55 0.09
CA ARG A 50 29.11 -7.40 -1.37
C ARG A 50 27.66 -7.56 -1.82
N ILE A 51 27.19 -6.64 -2.65
CA ILE A 51 25.90 -6.70 -3.33
C ILE A 51 26.12 -6.76 -4.85
N ALA A 52 25.09 -7.23 -5.56
CA ALA A 52 25.10 -7.17 -7.01
C ALA A 52 25.12 -5.71 -7.47
N TYR A 53 25.78 -5.46 -8.61
CA TYR A 53 25.69 -4.20 -9.33
C TYR A 53 25.21 -4.47 -10.75
N PRO A 54 24.27 -3.67 -11.29
CA PRO A 54 23.53 -2.59 -10.62
C PRO A 54 22.36 -3.11 -9.75
N ALA A 55 21.81 -2.25 -8.90
CA ALA A 55 20.57 -2.48 -8.14
C ALA A 55 20.56 -3.70 -7.20
N GLY A 56 21.71 -4.10 -6.65
CA GLY A 56 21.73 -5.03 -5.52
C GLY A 56 21.25 -4.37 -4.23
N ASP A 57 20.78 -5.18 -3.29
CA ASP A 57 20.24 -4.71 -2.01
C ASP A 57 20.65 -5.66 -0.86
N VAL A 58 20.35 -5.23 0.37
CA VAL A 58 20.34 -6.06 1.58
C VAL A 58 19.15 -7.00 1.61
N PRO A 59 19.27 -8.15 2.31
CA PRO A 59 18.09 -8.95 2.62
C PRO A 59 17.06 -8.04 3.30
N ALA A 60 15.79 -8.15 2.93
CA ALA A 60 14.74 -7.21 3.37
C ALA A 60 14.62 -7.10 4.91
N GLN A 61 14.95 -8.18 5.62
CA GLN A 61 14.95 -8.24 7.08
C GLN A 61 16.11 -7.51 7.75
N THR A 62 17.14 -7.14 6.99
CA THR A 62 18.37 -6.56 7.51
C THR A 62 18.47 -5.08 7.13
N GLY A 63 18.47 -4.22 8.14
CA GLY A 63 18.80 -2.81 8.00
C GLY A 63 20.31 -2.59 8.10
N ALA A 64 20.78 -1.54 7.44
CA ALA A 64 22.14 -1.05 7.55
C ALA A 64 22.10 0.48 7.71
N CYS A 65 22.99 1.04 8.54
CA CYS A 65 23.21 2.48 8.56
C CYS A 65 24.10 2.81 7.37
N THR A 66 23.59 3.56 6.39
CA THR A 66 24.38 3.96 5.23
C THR A 66 24.78 5.42 5.36
N ASP A 67 26.05 5.68 5.67
CA ASP A 67 26.60 7.04 5.58
C ASP A 67 26.99 7.38 4.13
N VAL A 68 27.33 6.39 3.30
CA VAL A 68 27.61 6.55 1.85
C VAL A 68 27.25 5.27 1.07
N VAL A 69 26.61 5.40 -0.09
CA VAL A 69 26.43 4.34 -1.11
C VAL A 69 27.37 4.66 -2.28
N VAL A 70 28.29 3.76 -2.63
CA VAL A 70 29.25 3.91 -3.75
C VAL A 70 28.86 3.01 -4.91
#